data_AF-A0A816GFJ4-F1
#
_entry.id   AF-A0A816GFJ4-F1
#
_cell.length_a   1.000
_cell.length_b   1.000
_cell.length_c   1.000
_cell.angle_alpha   90.00
_cell.angle_beta   90.00
_cell.angle_gamma   90.00
#
_symmetry.space_group_name_H-M   'P 1'
#
loop_
_entity.id
_entity.type
_entity.pdbx_description
1 polymer ?
#
loop_
_entity_poly.entity_id
_entity_poly.type
_entity_poly.pdbx_seq_one_letter_code
_entity_poly.pdbx_strand_id
1 'polypeptide(L)'
;MQDIATTADINNDCEQLEGIRAGAVARPEPLFYRKTRLILDTHYNPEHNILRNGLEEIEFQNIKLISLDKLFNNKHEVFLGFGIPNVYLTIPNETGDGYNKFAAFMLWRQKSAILDTKGRVQSGFLIRFRNLPQDGLEALRQAMSKHSNSRHVSCAYANACVLSSAGFTCDGYDLSNNYGARSLFQEIFENGLEYRGEPVVLDFIRTTRLTLEEHFHEVRRKEITSLGRTCNKIVNECLPSKSHARAPLLEAKDVPVKPTVVGNCGSLTRLEISHPDFFGATIRKVIGSHTLFKLTANKEQVDINNFLPQTLRAFAMKNPSLMTRIKKFILFSRPVVTIIRSHLASCWDDHGYFSPGPLASMMSMHTTAEPHPYNIVITGDFLIGMHNSPGLKAVDWILSKHVLISGYDDDVRFAGEAWMVHQEEGLILHLSNNSGTYQPNDEQLENAGKYVSAALPGLKIELHSNTTTTVSVTSKPVRERVNYFAIKHLLIIILACMIGLYFFVFGKSKGAL
;
A
#
# COMPACT_ATOMS: atom_id res chain seq x y z
N MET A 1 -9.31 45.47 -1.58
CA MET A 1 -10.41 44.62 -1.09
C MET A 1 -10.99 43.89 -2.28
N GLN A 2 -10.39 42.75 -2.61
CA GLN A 2 -10.91 41.78 -3.55
C GLN A 2 -10.46 40.44 -2.98
N ASP A 3 -11.41 39.76 -2.36
CA ASP A 3 -11.24 38.44 -1.76
C ASP A 3 -10.95 37.43 -2.87
N ILE A 4 -9.70 36.97 -2.94
CA ILE A 4 -9.35 35.74 -3.62
C ILE A 4 -9.39 34.65 -2.55
N ALA A 5 -10.61 34.25 -2.18
CA ALA A 5 -10.84 33.00 -1.51
C ALA A 5 -10.83 31.90 -2.56
N THR A 6 -9.65 31.39 -2.91
CA THR A 6 -9.53 30.04 -3.46
C THR A 6 -9.86 29.07 -2.32
N THR A 7 -11.14 28.80 -2.14
CA THR A 7 -11.63 27.60 -1.50
C THR A 7 -11.17 26.43 -2.36
N ALA A 8 -9.96 25.94 -2.09
CA ALA A 8 -9.63 24.56 -2.40
C ALA A 8 -10.71 23.71 -1.73
N ASP A 9 -11.47 22.97 -2.52
CA ASP A 9 -12.40 21.95 -2.03
C ASP A 9 -11.70 21.16 -0.94
N ILE A 10 -12.15 21.40 0.29
CA ILE A 10 -11.65 20.73 1.47
C ILE A 10 -12.00 19.26 1.22
N ASN A 11 -10.97 18.43 1.00
CA ASN A 11 -11.00 16.96 0.96
C ASN A 11 -11.59 16.38 2.26
N ASN A 12 -12.84 16.72 2.54
CA ASN A 12 -13.74 16.03 3.44
C ASN A 12 -14.34 14.82 2.74
N ASP A 13 -13.69 14.37 1.65
CA ASP A 13 -13.85 13.11 0.93
C ASP A 13 -13.44 11.90 1.79
N CYS A 14 -13.84 11.91 3.06
CA CYS A 14 -14.64 10.80 3.51
C CYS A 14 -16.00 10.90 2.81
N GLU A 15 -16.00 10.90 1.46
CA GLU A 15 -17.17 10.61 0.66
C GLU A 15 -17.74 9.38 1.32
N GLN A 16 -18.98 9.48 1.78
CA GLN A 16 -19.64 8.39 2.45
C GLN A 16 -19.32 7.12 1.66
N LEU A 17 -18.75 6.11 2.33
CA LEU A 17 -18.42 4.80 1.76
C LEU A 17 -19.72 4.05 1.44
N GLU A 18 -20.63 4.71 0.74
CA GLU A 18 -21.93 4.23 0.31
C GLU A 18 -21.68 2.95 -0.46
N GLY A 19 -22.42 1.90 -0.10
CA GLY A 19 -22.25 0.59 -0.72
C GLY A 19 -21.12 -0.28 -0.15
N ILE A 20 -20.21 0.18 0.71
CA ILE A 20 -19.20 -0.68 1.38
C ILE A 20 -19.52 -0.85 2.86
N ARG A 21 -19.45 -2.08 3.38
CA ARG A 21 -19.68 -2.36 4.82
C ARG A 21 -18.69 -1.62 5.71
N ALA A 22 -19.19 -1.09 6.82
CA ALA A 22 -18.41 -0.30 7.78
C ALA A 22 -17.13 -1.01 8.23
N GLY A 23 -15.99 -0.31 8.21
CA GLY A 23 -14.69 -0.83 8.66
C GLY A 23 -13.56 -0.75 7.65
N ALA A 24 -13.83 -0.32 6.41
CA ALA A 24 -12.79 0.04 5.45
C ALA A 24 -12.00 1.25 5.94
N VAL A 25 -10.70 1.26 5.68
CA VAL A 25 -9.82 2.41 5.96
C VAL A 25 -9.15 2.83 4.67
N ALA A 26 -9.14 4.12 4.36
CA ALA A 26 -8.33 4.61 3.26
C ALA A 26 -6.85 4.38 3.60
N ARG A 27 -6.10 3.79 2.67
CA ARG A 27 -4.66 3.60 2.79
C ARG A 27 -3.94 4.03 1.53
N PRO A 28 -2.81 4.72 1.68
CA PRO A 28 -1.92 4.91 0.56
C PRO A 28 -1.20 3.60 0.24
N GLU A 29 -1.18 3.22 -1.03
CA GLU A 29 -0.32 2.15 -1.53
C GLU A 29 0.72 2.78 -2.47
N PRO A 30 2.01 2.45 -2.33
CA PRO A 30 3.03 2.95 -3.25
C PRO A 30 2.81 2.33 -4.62
N LEU A 31 2.19 3.09 -5.52
CA LEU A 31 1.85 2.64 -6.87
C LEU A 31 3.07 2.64 -7.79
N PHE A 32 2.94 1.94 -8.92
CA PHE A 32 3.88 2.05 -10.02
C PHE A 32 3.47 3.21 -10.93
N TYR A 33 4.04 4.40 -10.69
CA TYR A 33 3.89 5.60 -11.54
C TYR A 33 2.48 6.26 -11.54
N ARG A 34 2.50 7.54 -11.94
CA ARG A 34 1.70 8.74 -11.59
C ARG A 34 0.21 8.63 -11.17
N LYS A 35 -0.16 9.57 -10.27
CA LYS A 35 -1.46 9.85 -9.65
C LYS A 35 -1.90 8.77 -8.66
N THR A 36 -1.18 8.65 -7.55
CA THR A 36 -1.50 7.70 -6.50
C THR A 36 -2.83 8.05 -5.83
N ARG A 37 -3.90 7.33 -6.17
CA ARG A 37 -5.20 7.36 -5.48
C ARG A 37 -5.13 6.51 -4.21
N LEU A 38 -5.95 6.85 -3.22
CA LEU A 38 -6.09 6.04 -2.01
C LEU A 38 -6.79 4.72 -2.34
N ILE A 39 -6.37 3.66 -1.67
CA ILE A 39 -7.02 2.36 -1.72
C ILE A 39 -7.82 2.19 -0.43
N LEU A 40 -9.10 1.85 -0.56
CA LEU A 40 -9.94 1.41 0.54
C LEU A 40 -9.46 0.03 0.98
N ASP A 41 -8.67 0.01 2.04
CA ASP A 41 -8.21 -1.21 2.66
C ASP A 41 -9.35 -1.80 3.48
N THR A 42 -9.97 -2.80 2.87
CA THR A 42 -10.87 -3.73 3.52
C THR A 42 -10.11 -5.00 3.85
N HIS A 43 -8.83 -4.93 4.24
CA HIS A 43 -8.09 -5.99 4.94
C HIS A 43 -7.35 -5.42 6.17
N TYR A 44 -7.86 -5.68 7.36
CA TYR A 44 -7.36 -5.15 8.61
C TYR A 44 -7.56 -6.19 9.73
N ASN A 45 -6.57 -7.03 9.95
CA ASN A 45 -6.49 -7.78 11.20
C ASN A 45 -5.04 -8.19 11.49
N PRO A 46 -4.49 -7.78 12.63
CA PRO A 46 -3.15 -8.17 13.05
C PRO A 46 -3.07 -9.49 13.86
N GLU A 47 -4.16 -10.24 14.06
CA GLU A 47 -4.16 -11.54 14.77
C GLU A 47 -4.99 -12.68 14.09
N HIS A 48 -5.99 -12.38 13.25
CA HIS A 48 -6.96 -13.42 12.79
C HIS A 48 -7.46 -13.36 11.32
N ASN A 49 -6.84 -12.64 10.38
CA ASN A 49 -7.38 -12.46 9.00
C ASN A 49 -8.83 -11.91 8.91
N ILE A 50 -9.37 -11.29 9.98
CA ILE A 50 -10.76 -10.79 10.03
C ILE A 50 -10.81 -9.28 10.22
N LEU A 51 -11.34 -8.55 9.26
CA LEU A 51 -11.58 -7.11 9.42
C LEU A 51 -12.54 -6.71 10.52
N ARG A 52 -12.47 -5.41 10.80
CA ARG A 52 -13.52 -4.60 11.41
C ARG A 52 -14.92 -4.73 10.78
N ASN A 53 -15.02 -5.23 9.55
CA ASN A 53 -16.29 -5.54 8.86
C ASN A 53 -16.62 -7.05 8.79
N GLY A 54 -15.82 -7.91 9.45
CA GLY A 54 -16.01 -9.37 9.46
C GLY A 54 -15.62 -10.09 8.17
N LEU A 55 -15.02 -9.41 7.18
CA LEU A 55 -14.55 -10.01 5.92
C LEU A 55 -13.29 -10.87 6.18
N GLU A 56 -13.29 -12.08 5.62
CA GLU A 56 -12.27 -13.11 5.81
C GLU A 56 -11.87 -13.69 4.44
N GLU A 57 -10.57 -13.96 4.25
CA GLU A 57 -10.08 -14.74 3.10
C GLU A 57 -10.23 -16.24 3.38
N ILE A 58 -11.13 -16.89 2.65
CA ILE A 58 -11.39 -18.33 2.76
C ILE A 58 -10.58 -19.05 1.69
N GLU A 59 -9.73 -19.99 2.07
CA GLU A 59 -9.02 -20.80 1.08
C GLU A 59 -9.87 -21.98 0.59
N PHE A 60 -10.10 -22.04 -0.71
CA PHE A 60 -10.79 -23.14 -1.37
C PHE A 60 -10.03 -23.56 -2.63
N GLN A 61 -9.53 -24.80 -2.67
CA GLN A 61 -8.75 -25.34 -3.79
C GLN A 61 -7.55 -24.44 -4.19
N ASN A 62 -6.85 -23.88 -3.21
CA ASN A 62 -5.74 -22.92 -3.38
C ASN A 62 -6.15 -21.56 -3.99
N ILE A 63 -7.44 -21.23 -3.98
CA ILE A 63 -7.97 -19.93 -4.35
C ILE A 63 -8.52 -19.28 -3.09
N LYS A 64 -8.09 -18.05 -2.82
CA LYS A 64 -8.64 -17.26 -1.73
C LYS A 64 -9.92 -16.56 -2.17
N LEU A 65 -10.99 -16.74 -1.42
CA LEU A 65 -12.33 -16.23 -1.72
C LEU A 65 -12.80 -15.29 -0.62
N ILE A 66 -13.63 -14.32 -0.99
CA ILE A 66 -14.31 -13.41 -0.06
C ILE A 66 -15.83 -13.43 -0.30
N SER A 67 -16.59 -13.03 0.73
CA SER A 67 -18.05 -12.86 0.64
C SER A 67 -18.41 -11.44 0.17
N LEU A 68 -19.22 -11.35 -0.89
CA LEU A 68 -19.74 -10.07 -1.38
C LEU A 68 -20.73 -9.44 -0.41
N ASP A 69 -21.56 -10.25 0.26
CA ASP A 69 -22.54 -9.76 1.25
C ASP A 69 -21.88 -9.14 2.49
N LYS A 70 -20.63 -9.53 2.78
CA LYS A 70 -19.81 -8.93 3.84
C LYS A 70 -19.02 -7.71 3.37
N LEU A 71 -18.77 -7.60 2.08
CA LEU A 71 -18.02 -6.49 1.50
C LEU A 71 -18.93 -5.29 1.22
N PHE A 72 -20.07 -5.52 0.58
CA PHE A 72 -20.97 -4.47 0.10
C PHE A 72 -22.26 -4.36 0.95
N ASN A 73 -22.80 -3.13 1.06
CA ASN A 73 -24.05 -2.84 1.76
C ASN A 73 -25.29 -3.17 0.92
N ASN A 74 -25.14 -3.23 -0.41
CA ASN A 74 -26.21 -3.55 -1.35
C ASN A 74 -25.72 -4.55 -2.41
N LYS A 75 -26.65 -5.05 -3.23
CA LYS A 75 -26.37 -6.05 -4.29
C LYS A 75 -26.31 -5.47 -5.70
N HIS A 76 -26.21 -4.14 -5.81
CA HIS A 76 -26.32 -3.41 -7.06
C HIS A 76 -24.97 -2.86 -7.56
N GLU A 77 -23.86 -3.29 -6.96
CA GLU A 77 -22.53 -2.79 -7.28
C GLU A 77 -21.95 -3.48 -8.53
N VAL A 78 -21.27 -2.70 -9.38
CA VAL A 78 -20.45 -3.23 -10.48
C VAL A 78 -18.99 -3.13 -10.08
N PHE A 79 -18.22 -4.19 -10.31
CA PHE A 79 -16.80 -4.14 -10.02
C PHE A 79 -15.96 -5.06 -10.90
N LEU A 80 -14.74 -4.61 -11.18
CA LEU A 80 -13.70 -5.36 -11.85
C LEU A 80 -12.71 -5.89 -10.80
N GLY A 81 -12.60 -7.21 -10.69
CA GLY A 81 -11.71 -7.87 -9.74
C GLY A 81 -10.41 -8.37 -10.37
N PHE A 82 -9.31 -8.15 -9.65
CA PHE A 82 -7.95 -8.60 -9.97
C PHE A 82 -7.50 -9.58 -8.88
N GLY A 83 -7.72 -10.86 -9.14
CA GLY A 83 -7.20 -11.96 -8.32
C GLY A 83 -5.90 -12.54 -8.86
N ILE A 84 -5.40 -13.59 -8.22
CA ILE A 84 -4.15 -14.27 -8.62
C ILE A 84 -4.46 -15.53 -9.46
N PRO A 85 -4.22 -15.56 -10.78
CA PRO A 85 -3.96 -14.43 -11.70
C PRO A 85 -5.24 -13.94 -12.42
N ASN A 86 -6.44 -14.27 -11.92
CA ASN A 86 -7.67 -14.08 -12.69
C ASN A 86 -8.18 -12.63 -12.63
N VAL A 87 -8.55 -12.09 -13.79
CA VAL A 87 -9.35 -10.86 -13.90
C VAL A 87 -10.79 -11.25 -14.22
N TYR A 88 -11.75 -10.60 -13.57
CA TYR A 88 -13.17 -10.88 -13.75
C TYR A 88 -14.02 -9.62 -13.52
N LEU A 89 -14.97 -9.36 -14.41
CA LEU A 89 -16.01 -8.34 -14.25
C LEU A 89 -17.22 -8.95 -13.58
N THR A 90 -17.78 -8.27 -12.58
CA THR A 90 -18.97 -8.71 -11.85
C THR A 90 -20.04 -7.64 -11.93
N ILE A 91 -21.27 -8.08 -12.22
CA ILE A 91 -22.46 -7.23 -12.29
C ILE A 91 -23.62 -7.87 -11.51
N PRO A 92 -24.61 -7.07 -11.05
CA PRO A 92 -25.86 -7.61 -10.50
C PRO A 92 -26.58 -8.52 -11.50
N ASN A 93 -27.10 -9.65 -11.02
CA ASN A 93 -27.96 -10.52 -11.83
C ASN A 93 -29.28 -9.81 -12.20
N GLU A 94 -30.06 -10.39 -13.11
CA GLU A 94 -31.33 -9.80 -13.58
C GLU A 94 -32.37 -9.64 -12.46
N THR A 95 -32.33 -10.53 -11.47
CA THR A 95 -33.21 -10.51 -10.29
C THR A 95 -32.77 -9.50 -9.21
N GLY A 96 -31.53 -8.99 -9.28
CA GLY A 96 -30.96 -8.06 -8.30
C GLY A 96 -30.63 -8.66 -6.93
N ASP A 97 -30.75 -9.98 -6.76
CA ASP A 97 -30.55 -10.70 -5.50
C ASP A 97 -29.18 -11.39 -5.39
N GLY A 98 -28.34 -11.23 -6.42
CA GLY A 98 -27.01 -11.80 -6.49
C GLY A 98 -26.17 -11.21 -7.63
N TYR A 99 -25.07 -11.87 -7.95
CA TYR A 99 -24.09 -11.36 -8.90
C TYR A 99 -23.70 -12.41 -9.93
N ASN A 100 -23.59 -11.97 -11.19
CA ASN A 100 -23.01 -12.72 -12.28
C ASN A 100 -21.60 -12.18 -12.57
N LYS A 101 -20.65 -13.09 -12.81
CA LYS A 101 -19.30 -12.74 -13.24
C LYS A 101 -19.03 -13.18 -14.67
N PHE A 102 -18.30 -12.37 -15.41
CA PHE A 102 -17.65 -12.77 -16.65
C PHE A 102 -16.34 -13.49 -16.31
N ALA A 103 -16.35 -14.82 -16.44
CA ALA A 103 -15.19 -15.65 -16.19
C ALA A 103 -14.47 -15.93 -17.51
N ALA A 104 -13.24 -15.43 -17.63
CA ALA A 104 -12.35 -15.66 -18.76
C ALA A 104 -11.08 -16.41 -18.32
N PHE A 105 -10.42 -17.05 -19.28
CA PHE A 105 -9.24 -17.88 -19.04
C PHE A 105 -8.07 -17.45 -19.90
N MET A 106 -6.85 -17.63 -19.39
CA MET A 106 -5.64 -17.30 -20.14
C MET A 106 -5.31 -18.34 -21.22
N LEU A 107 -4.58 -17.89 -22.24
CA LEU A 107 -3.96 -18.69 -23.31
C LEU A 107 -4.96 -19.54 -24.11
N TRP A 108 -6.15 -18.99 -24.40
CA TRP A 108 -7.22 -19.66 -25.15
C TRP A 108 -7.63 -21.03 -24.59
N ARG A 109 -7.27 -21.32 -23.33
CA ARG A 109 -7.39 -22.66 -22.73
C ARG A 109 -8.84 -23.13 -22.65
N GLN A 110 -9.74 -22.22 -22.32
CA GLN A 110 -11.15 -22.48 -22.11
C GLN A 110 -11.96 -21.31 -22.67
N LYS A 111 -13.21 -21.60 -23.05
CA LYS A 111 -14.14 -20.57 -23.49
C LYS A 111 -14.59 -19.73 -22.29
N SER A 112 -14.80 -18.44 -22.50
CA SER A 112 -15.40 -17.55 -21.51
C SER A 112 -16.83 -17.99 -21.18
N ALA A 113 -17.28 -17.67 -19.98
CA ALA A 113 -18.63 -17.96 -19.54
C ALA A 113 -19.13 -16.90 -18.55
N ILE A 114 -20.44 -16.69 -18.54
CA ILE A 114 -21.12 -15.92 -17.49
C ILE A 114 -21.54 -16.92 -16.41
N LEU A 115 -21.06 -16.70 -15.19
CA LEU A 115 -21.26 -17.61 -14.07
C LEU A 115 -21.87 -16.87 -12.89
N ASP A 116 -22.83 -17.48 -12.22
CA ASP A 116 -23.30 -17.02 -10.92
C ASP A 116 -22.15 -17.14 -9.90
N THR A 117 -21.87 -16.04 -9.21
CA THR A 117 -20.83 -15.95 -8.18
C THR A 117 -21.18 -16.75 -6.92
N LYS A 118 -22.46 -17.05 -6.69
CA LYS A 118 -22.99 -17.58 -5.43
C LYS A 118 -22.57 -16.73 -4.22
N GLY A 119 -22.56 -15.40 -4.42
CA GLY A 119 -22.21 -14.41 -3.41
C GLY A 119 -20.71 -14.30 -3.11
N ARG A 120 -19.84 -14.89 -3.95
CA ARG A 120 -18.39 -14.98 -3.68
C ARG A 120 -17.51 -14.73 -4.89
N VAL A 121 -16.39 -14.08 -4.64
CA VAL A 121 -15.38 -13.78 -5.66
C VAL A 121 -13.98 -14.03 -5.12
N GLN A 122 -13.01 -14.07 -6.03
CA GLN A 122 -11.62 -14.26 -5.67
C GLN A 122 -11.05 -13.00 -5.00
N SER A 123 -10.42 -13.15 -3.84
CA SER A 123 -9.75 -12.04 -3.14
C SER A 123 -8.62 -11.43 -3.99
N GLY A 124 -8.43 -10.12 -3.84
CA GLY A 124 -7.35 -9.38 -4.49
C GLY A 124 -7.56 -7.87 -4.40
N PHE A 125 -7.38 -7.20 -5.54
CA PHE A 125 -7.73 -5.79 -5.71
C PHE A 125 -8.99 -5.69 -6.56
N LEU A 126 -9.96 -4.89 -6.12
CA LEU A 126 -11.21 -4.67 -6.84
C LEU A 126 -11.31 -3.19 -7.21
N ILE A 127 -11.86 -2.90 -8.39
CA ILE A 127 -12.24 -1.55 -8.81
C ILE A 127 -13.76 -1.51 -8.87
N ARG A 128 -14.38 -0.77 -7.95
CA ARG A 128 -15.84 -0.60 -7.89
C ARG A 128 -16.26 0.61 -8.71
N PHE A 129 -17.32 0.47 -9.49
CA PHE A 129 -17.86 1.52 -10.34
C PHE A 129 -19.07 2.10 -9.63
N ARG A 130 -18.95 3.33 -9.09
CA ARG A 130 -20.04 3.99 -8.36
C ARG A 130 -21.00 4.65 -9.31
N ASN A 131 -22.29 4.62 -8.94
CA ASN A 131 -23.36 5.39 -9.58
C ASN A 131 -23.44 5.19 -11.10
N LEU A 132 -23.13 3.98 -11.58
CA LEU A 132 -23.21 3.68 -13.01
C LEU A 132 -24.67 3.82 -13.47
N PRO A 133 -24.95 4.55 -14.57
CA PRO A 133 -26.31 4.69 -15.06
C PRO A 133 -26.87 3.34 -15.52
N GLN A 134 -28.20 3.20 -15.49
CA GLN A 134 -28.88 1.92 -15.78
C GLN A 134 -28.57 1.39 -17.18
N ASP A 135 -28.42 2.29 -18.17
CA ASP A 135 -28.04 1.92 -19.53
C ASP A 135 -26.57 1.46 -19.63
N GLY A 136 -25.68 1.98 -18.77
CA GLY A 136 -24.32 1.46 -18.60
C GLY A 136 -24.29 0.03 -18.10
N LEU A 137 -25.12 -0.29 -17.09
CA LEU A 137 -25.26 -1.67 -16.59
C LEU A 137 -25.80 -2.62 -17.68
N GLU A 138 -26.79 -2.17 -18.45
CA GLU A 138 -27.36 -2.98 -19.53
C GLU A 138 -26.37 -3.19 -20.69
N ALA A 139 -25.59 -2.17 -21.04
CA ALA A 139 -24.51 -2.28 -22.02
C ALA A 139 -23.46 -3.33 -21.59
N LEU A 140 -23.11 -3.37 -20.29
CA LEU A 140 -22.22 -4.40 -19.75
C LEU A 140 -22.83 -5.81 -19.88
N ARG A 141 -24.12 -6.00 -19.60
CA ARG A 141 -24.80 -7.31 -19.78
C ARG A 141 -24.74 -7.78 -21.22
N GLN A 142 -25.05 -6.88 -22.16
CA GLN A 142 -25.02 -7.18 -23.59
C GLN A 142 -23.60 -7.50 -24.07
N ALA A 143 -22.60 -6.73 -23.62
CA ALA A 143 -21.21 -6.99 -23.94
C ALA A 143 -20.72 -8.32 -23.34
N MET A 144 -21.05 -8.63 -22.09
CA MET A 144 -20.74 -9.92 -21.46
C MET A 144 -21.34 -11.08 -22.26
N SER A 145 -22.59 -10.93 -22.73
CA SER A 145 -23.28 -11.96 -23.52
C SER A 145 -22.63 -12.13 -24.91
N LYS A 146 -22.31 -11.02 -25.59
CA LYS A 146 -21.61 -11.00 -26.88
C LYS A 146 -20.26 -11.71 -26.81
N HIS A 147 -19.51 -11.49 -25.73
CA HIS A 147 -18.18 -12.08 -25.53
C HIS A 147 -18.20 -13.43 -24.81
N SER A 148 -19.37 -13.93 -24.41
CA SER A 148 -19.50 -15.27 -23.83
C SER A 148 -19.16 -16.34 -24.88
N ASN A 149 -18.68 -17.51 -24.45
CA ASN A 149 -18.33 -18.63 -25.31
C ASN A 149 -17.18 -18.33 -26.32
N SER A 150 -16.39 -17.29 -26.09
CA SER A 150 -15.23 -16.90 -26.90
C SER A 150 -13.91 -17.31 -26.23
N ARG A 151 -12.78 -17.24 -26.95
CA ARG A 151 -11.45 -17.56 -26.41
C ARG A 151 -10.51 -16.38 -26.60
N HIS A 152 -9.72 -16.09 -25.58
CA HIS A 152 -8.82 -14.95 -25.55
C HIS A 152 -7.42 -15.33 -25.06
N VAL A 153 -6.45 -14.48 -25.36
CA VAL A 153 -5.05 -14.63 -24.93
C VAL A 153 -4.89 -14.50 -23.41
N SER A 154 -5.71 -13.67 -22.75
CA SER A 154 -5.71 -13.50 -21.30
C SER A 154 -7.11 -13.16 -20.77
N CYS A 155 -7.32 -13.38 -19.47
CA CYS A 155 -8.54 -12.94 -18.79
C CYS A 155 -8.63 -11.41 -18.70
N ALA A 156 -7.49 -10.71 -18.55
CA ALA A 156 -7.44 -9.25 -18.57
C ALA A 156 -7.95 -8.69 -19.91
N TYR A 157 -7.42 -9.19 -21.03
CA TYR A 157 -7.84 -8.79 -22.37
C TYR A 157 -9.33 -9.05 -22.62
N ALA A 158 -9.83 -10.21 -22.19
CA ALA A 158 -11.24 -10.56 -22.37
C ALA A 158 -12.16 -9.58 -21.63
N ASN A 159 -11.84 -9.23 -20.38
CA ASN A 159 -12.62 -8.24 -19.63
C ASN A 159 -12.47 -6.83 -20.20
N ALA A 160 -11.28 -6.46 -20.69
CA ALA A 160 -11.07 -5.19 -21.38
C ALA A 160 -11.90 -5.08 -22.67
N CYS A 161 -12.04 -6.17 -23.43
CA CYS A 161 -12.93 -6.23 -24.60
C CYS A 161 -14.40 -6.08 -24.24
N VAL A 162 -14.83 -6.65 -23.11
CA VAL A 162 -16.20 -6.47 -22.59
C VAL A 162 -16.45 -5.01 -22.24
N LEU A 163 -15.56 -4.37 -21.47
CA LEU A 163 -15.65 -2.96 -21.11
C LEU A 163 -15.71 -2.07 -22.36
N SER A 164 -14.78 -2.28 -23.30
CA SER A 164 -14.71 -1.49 -24.54
C SER A 164 -15.96 -1.69 -25.41
N SER A 165 -16.46 -2.92 -25.53
CA SER A 165 -17.71 -3.21 -26.26
C SER A 165 -18.96 -2.66 -25.59
N ALA A 166 -18.93 -2.43 -24.28
CA ALA A 166 -19.99 -1.75 -23.56
C ALA A 166 -19.90 -0.22 -23.69
N GLY A 167 -18.84 0.33 -24.29
CA GLY A 167 -18.65 1.77 -24.51
C GLY A 167 -17.86 2.48 -23.41
N PHE A 168 -17.09 1.72 -22.62
CA PHE A 168 -16.14 2.32 -21.67
C PHE A 168 -14.81 2.64 -22.34
N THR A 169 -14.22 3.75 -21.96
CA THR A 169 -12.90 4.23 -22.43
C THR A 169 -12.03 4.64 -21.24
N CYS A 170 -10.75 4.85 -21.51
CA CYS A 170 -9.77 5.33 -20.57
C CYS A 170 -9.02 6.49 -21.23
N ASP A 171 -9.23 7.74 -20.77
CA ASP A 171 -8.73 8.95 -21.42
C ASP A 171 -9.14 9.01 -22.92
N GLY A 172 -10.39 8.64 -23.24
CA GLY A 172 -10.88 8.51 -24.61
C GLY A 172 -10.35 7.32 -25.43
N TYR A 173 -9.42 6.52 -24.90
CA TYR A 173 -8.85 5.35 -25.60
C TYR A 173 -9.59 4.06 -25.26
N ASP A 174 -9.58 3.12 -26.23
CA ASP A 174 -10.14 1.78 -26.10
C ASP A 174 -9.28 0.89 -25.19
N LEU A 175 -9.90 0.12 -24.29
CA LEU A 175 -9.18 -0.70 -23.31
C LEU A 175 -8.65 -2.02 -23.89
N SER A 176 -9.10 -2.45 -25.07
CA SER A 176 -8.79 -3.77 -25.64
C SER A 176 -7.31 -4.00 -25.95
N ASN A 177 -6.46 -2.97 -25.90
CA ASN A 177 -5.00 -3.13 -26.00
C ASN A 177 -4.35 -3.69 -24.71
N ASN A 178 -5.13 -3.88 -23.63
CA ASN A 178 -4.62 -4.34 -22.34
C ASN A 178 -4.61 -5.87 -22.20
N TYR A 179 -3.44 -6.47 -22.41
CA TYR A 179 -3.27 -7.93 -22.34
C TYR A 179 -2.96 -8.48 -20.94
N GLY A 180 -2.40 -7.68 -20.04
CA GLY A 180 -1.99 -8.13 -18.71
C GLY A 180 -2.85 -7.55 -17.61
N ALA A 181 -3.06 -8.29 -16.51
CA ALA A 181 -3.85 -7.82 -15.37
C ALA A 181 -3.29 -6.51 -14.78
N ARG A 182 -1.96 -6.43 -14.62
CA ARG A 182 -1.28 -5.21 -14.15
C ARG A 182 -1.48 -4.02 -15.10
N SER A 183 -1.36 -4.26 -16.41
CA SER A 183 -1.51 -3.21 -17.43
C SER A 183 -2.90 -2.60 -17.36
N LEU A 184 -3.94 -3.45 -17.35
CA LEU A 184 -5.33 -3.00 -17.27
C LEU A 184 -5.61 -2.25 -15.96
N PHE A 185 -5.14 -2.77 -14.82
CA PHE A 185 -5.32 -2.09 -13.53
C PHE A 185 -4.65 -0.72 -13.54
N GLN A 186 -3.40 -0.64 -13.98
CA GLN A 186 -2.61 0.59 -14.00
C GLN A 186 -3.25 1.64 -14.92
N GLU A 187 -3.68 1.25 -16.11
CA GLU A 187 -4.39 2.12 -17.05
C GLU A 187 -5.61 2.78 -16.40
N ILE A 188 -6.51 1.97 -15.81
CA ILE A 188 -7.71 2.49 -15.13
C ILE A 188 -7.36 3.32 -13.89
N PHE A 189 -6.31 2.94 -13.16
CA PHE A 189 -5.89 3.63 -11.95
C PHE A 189 -5.37 5.05 -12.25
N GLU A 190 -4.51 5.18 -13.25
CA GLU A 190 -3.84 6.43 -13.62
C GLU A 190 -4.79 7.38 -14.35
N ASN A 191 -5.57 6.85 -15.30
CA ASN A 191 -6.36 7.64 -16.25
C ASN A 191 -7.86 7.65 -15.92
N GLY A 192 -8.31 6.80 -15.01
CA GLY A 192 -9.73 6.65 -14.66
C GLY A 192 -10.47 5.75 -15.65
N LEU A 193 -11.79 5.80 -15.59
CA LEU A 193 -12.65 5.12 -16.55
C LEU A 193 -13.75 6.09 -16.96
N GLU A 194 -14.14 6.06 -18.22
CA GLU A 194 -15.20 6.90 -18.78
C GLU A 194 -16.29 6.01 -19.36
N TYR A 195 -17.53 6.46 -19.31
CA TYR A 195 -18.66 5.86 -20.02
C TYR A 195 -19.30 6.93 -20.89
N ARG A 196 -19.26 6.76 -22.21
CA ARG A 196 -19.74 7.76 -23.20
C ARG A 196 -19.13 9.16 -23.02
N GLY A 197 -17.86 9.21 -22.63
CA GLY A 197 -17.12 10.45 -22.39
C GLY A 197 -17.33 11.08 -21.00
N GLU A 198 -18.22 10.52 -20.18
CA GLU A 198 -18.43 10.98 -18.80
C GLU A 198 -17.57 10.16 -17.83
N PRO A 199 -16.83 10.80 -16.90
CA PRO A 199 -16.04 10.08 -15.90
C PRO A 199 -16.89 9.18 -15.00
N VAL A 200 -16.44 7.94 -14.81
CA VAL A 200 -16.99 7.00 -13.83
C VAL A 200 -16.29 7.22 -12.50
N VAL A 201 -17.06 7.34 -11.42
CA VAL A 201 -16.50 7.40 -10.06
C VAL A 201 -16.03 6.01 -9.65
N LEU A 202 -14.77 5.89 -9.24
CA LEU A 202 -14.13 4.61 -8.95
C LEU A 202 -13.64 4.53 -7.50
N ASP A 203 -13.91 3.41 -6.84
CA ASP A 203 -13.19 3.03 -5.62
C ASP A 203 -12.23 1.88 -5.88
N PHE A 204 -11.01 2.02 -5.38
CA PHE A 204 -10.01 0.95 -5.38
C PHE A 204 -10.07 0.25 -4.04
N ILE A 205 -10.41 -1.02 -4.02
CA ILE A 205 -10.65 -1.79 -2.80
C ILE A 205 -9.60 -2.89 -2.70
N ARG A 206 -8.88 -2.94 -1.58
CA ARG A 206 -7.98 -4.04 -1.24
C ARG A 206 -8.71 -5.02 -0.33
N THR A 207 -8.77 -6.28 -0.73
CA THR A 207 -9.39 -7.36 0.06
C THR A 207 -8.37 -8.42 0.48
N THR A 208 -7.09 -8.19 0.17
CA THR A 208 -6.01 -9.16 0.41
C THR A 208 -4.91 -8.60 1.29
N ARG A 209 -4.23 -9.47 2.04
CA ARG A 209 -3.11 -9.10 2.90
C ARG A 209 -1.88 -8.59 2.14
N LEU A 210 -1.75 -8.91 0.85
CA LEU A 210 -0.61 -8.48 0.05
C LEU A 210 -0.71 -6.98 -0.26
N THR A 211 0.41 -6.28 -0.23
CA THR A 211 0.51 -4.94 -0.83
C THR A 211 0.24 -5.01 -2.33
N LEU A 212 -0.04 -3.86 -2.94
CA LEU A 212 -0.33 -3.81 -4.37
C LEU A 212 0.84 -4.32 -5.23
N GLU A 213 2.08 -3.96 -4.86
CA GLU A 213 3.30 -4.43 -5.52
C GLU A 213 3.48 -5.95 -5.39
N GLU A 214 3.33 -6.50 -4.19
CA GLU A 214 3.42 -7.94 -3.94
C GLU A 214 2.34 -8.72 -4.70
N HIS A 215 1.11 -8.21 -4.71
CA HIS A 215 -0.02 -8.83 -5.41
C HIS A 215 0.26 -8.94 -6.90
N PHE A 216 0.61 -7.84 -7.57
CA PHE A 216 0.85 -7.88 -9.02
C PHE A 216 2.17 -8.59 -9.40
N HIS A 217 3.14 -8.68 -8.49
CA HIS A 217 4.29 -9.57 -8.64
C HIS A 217 3.83 -11.05 -8.70
N GLU A 218 2.97 -11.46 -7.77
CA GLU A 218 2.40 -12.81 -7.73
C GLU A 218 1.54 -13.13 -8.96
N VAL A 219 0.72 -12.17 -9.41
CA VAL A 219 -0.05 -12.28 -10.65
C VAL A 219 0.88 -12.56 -11.82
N ARG A 220 1.91 -11.72 -12.03
CA ARG A 220 2.88 -11.87 -13.13
C ARG A 220 3.60 -13.22 -13.07
N ARG A 221 4.01 -13.66 -11.88
CA ARG A 221 4.63 -14.97 -11.68
C ARG A 221 3.70 -16.11 -12.12
N LYS A 222 2.41 -16.02 -11.79
CA LYS A 222 1.40 -17.02 -12.17
C LYS A 222 1.05 -16.96 -13.65
N GLU A 223 1.02 -15.79 -14.27
CA GLU A 223 0.86 -15.61 -15.73
C GLU A 223 2.00 -16.31 -16.48
N ILE A 224 3.26 -16.03 -16.13
CA ILE A 224 4.45 -16.63 -16.77
C ILE A 224 4.46 -18.15 -16.58
N THR A 225 4.22 -18.63 -15.35
CA THR A 225 4.23 -20.08 -15.07
C THR A 225 3.03 -20.82 -15.66
N SER A 226 1.98 -20.12 -16.11
CA SER A 226 0.81 -20.73 -16.75
C SER A 226 1.14 -21.39 -18.09
N LEU A 227 2.14 -20.89 -18.83
CA LEU A 227 2.63 -21.55 -20.04
C LEU A 227 3.17 -22.96 -19.71
N GLY A 228 4.02 -23.06 -18.68
CA GLY A 228 4.55 -24.35 -18.20
C GLY A 228 3.47 -25.29 -17.68
N ARG A 229 2.42 -24.76 -17.03
CA ARG A 229 1.26 -25.58 -16.61
C ARG A 229 0.45 -26.10 -17.80
N THR A 230 0.38 -25.35 -18.89
CA THR A 230 -0.34 -25.78 -20.10
C THR A 230 0.39 -26.95 -20.75
N CYS A 231 1.72 -26.88 -20.87
CA CYS A 231 2.55 -28.01 -21.30
C CYS A 231 2.38 -29.22 -20.36
N ASN A 232 2.46 -29.01 -19.05
CA ASN A 232 2.27 -30.10 -18.07
C ASN A 232 0.86 -30.68 -18.10
N LYS A 233 -0.17 -29.88 -18.40
CA LYS A 233 -1.55 -30.36 -18.49
C LYS A 233 -1.77 -31.18 -19.76
N ILE A 234 -1.21 -30.77 -20.90
CA ILE A 234 -1.21 -31.58 -22.13
C ILE A 234 -0.51 -32.92 -21.87
N VAL A 235 0.58 -32.92 -21.10
CA VAL A 235 1.29 -34.16 -20.68
C VAL A 235 0.46 -34.99 -19.69
N ASN A 236 -0.30 -34.35 -18.80
CA ASN A 236 -1.09 -35.02 -17.75
C ASN A 236 -2.56 -35.30 -18.11
N GLU A 237 -3.06 -34.84 -19.26
CA GLU A 237 -4.42 -35.12 -19.77
C GLU A 237 -4.62 -36.60 -20.14
N CYS A 238 -3.60 -37.46 -19.93
CA CYS A 238 -3.71 -38.92 -19.88
C CYS A 238 -4.29 -39.48 -18.55
N LEU A 239 -4.71 -38.64 -17.59
CA LEU A 239 -5.29 -39.09 -16.31
C LEU A 239 -6.69 -38.50 -16.05
N PRO A 240 -7.63 -39.31 -15.51
CA PRO A 240 -9.02 -38.92 -15.34
C PRO A 240 -9.20 -37.79 -14.29
N SER A 241 -10.07 -36.83 -14.60
CA SER A 241 -10.31 -35.63 -13.79
C SER A 241 -10.99 -35.94 -12.46
N LYS A 242 -10.46 -35.38 -11.36
CA LYS A 242 -11.15 -35.36 -10.06
C LYS A 242 -12.40 -34.49 -10.12
N SER A 243 -13.48 -34.95 -9.49
CA SER A 243 -14.72 -34.19 -9.34
C SER A 243 -14.48 -32.89 -8.56
N HIS A 244 -15.07 -31.79 -9.05
CA HIS A 244 -15.01 -30.50 -8.38
C HIS A 244 -15.99 -30.50 -7.20
N ALA A 245 -15.47 -30.43 -5.97
CA ALA A 245 -16.28 -30.18 -4.79
C ALA A 245 -16.90 -28.76 -4.86
N ARG A 246 -18.09 -28.57 -4.27
CA ARG A 246 -18.67 -27.24 -4.05
C ARG A 246 -17.90 -26.53 -2.93
N ALA A 247 -17.72 -25.21 -3.05
CA ALA A 247 -17.13 -24.40 -1.99
C ALA A 247 -18.04 -24.40 -0.74
N PRO A 248 -17.49 -24.51 0.49
CA PRO A 248 -18.28 -24.62 1.72
C PRO A 248 -19.05 -23.32 2.00
N LEU A 249 -20.33 -23.39 2.38
CA LEU A 249 -21.10 -22.25 2.89
C LEU A 249 -20.54 -21.83 4.25
N LEU A 250 -20.32 -20.52 4.46
CA LEU A 250 -19.83 -19.99 5.73
C LEU A 250 -20.92 -19.17 6.39
N GLU A 251 -21.13 -19.39 7.68
CA GLU A 251 -21.98 -18.53 8.49
C GLU A 251 -21.30 -17.19 8.77
N ALA A 252 -22.03 -16.11 8.57
CA ALA A 252 -21.56 -14.77 8.85
C ALA A 252 -21.63 -14.50 10.36
N LYS A 253 -20.53 -14.06 10.96
CA LYS A 253 -20.51 -13.46 12.29
C LYS A 253 -20.32 -11.97 12.14
N ASP A 254 -21.27 -11.20 12.69
CA ASP A 254 -21.14 -9.75 12.80
C ASP A 254 -20.19 -9.43 13.95
N VAL A 255 -19.17 -8.62 13.66
CA VAL A 255 -18.28 -8.08 14.68
C VAL A 255 -18.49 -6.57 14.68
N PRO A 256 -18.99 -5.98 15.78
CA PRO A 256 -19.17 -4.54 15.83
C PRO A 256 -17.80 -3.87 15.92
N VAL A 257 -17.55 -2.86 15.09
CA VAL A 257 -16.39 -1.99 15.28
C VAL A 257 -16.76 -0.52 15.09
N LYS A 258 -16.39 0.28 16.10
CA LYS A 258 -16.15 1.72 16.01
C LYS A 258 -14.65 1.94 16.13
N PRO A 259 -14.07 2.81 15.29
CA PRO A 259 -13.34 3.90 15.91
C PRO A 259 -13.61 5.17 15.13
N THR A 260 -14.45 6.01 15.70
CA THR A 260 -14.58 7.38 15.23
C THR A 260 -13.48 8.19 15.90
N VAL A 261 -12.34 8.38 15.24
CA VAL A 261 -11.52 9.55 15.57
C VAL A 261 -12.29 10.73 14.99
N VAL A 262 -13.03 11.43 15.85
CA VAL A 262 -13.74 12.65 15.46
C VAL A 262 -12.69 13.74 15.24
N GLY A 263 -12.21 13.85 14.01
CA GLY A 263 -11.29 14.92 13.62
C GLY A 263 -12.05 16.23 13.51
N ASN A 264 -11.51 17.30 14.08
CA ASN A 264 -11.99 18.65 13.82
C ASN A 264 -11.43 19.11 12.46
N CYS A 265 -12.27 19.57 11.53
CA CYS A 265 -11.86 19.95 10.17
C CYS A 265 -10.84 21.11 10.11
N GLY A 266 -10.57 21.79 11.23
CA GLY A 266 -9.60 22.88 11.29
C GLY A 266 -8.15 22.44 11.12
N SER A 267 -7.75 21.24 11.55
CA SER A 267 -6.34 20.83 11.63
C SER A 267 -5.91 19.92 10.49
N LEU A 268 -5.95 20.47 9.28
CA LEU A 268 -5.56 19.73 8.09
C LEU A 268 -4.04 19.58 8.00
N THR A 269 -3.59 18.36 7.73
CA THR A 269 -2.18 18.00 7.53
C THR A 269 -1.99 17.51 6.10
N ARG A 270 -1.00 18.05 5.39
CA ARG A 270 -0.69 17.63 4.02
C ARG A 270 0.13 16.34 4.04
N LEU A 271 -0.25 15.37 3.21
CA LEU A 271 0.44 14.08 3.07
C LEU A 271 1.16 14.00 1.72
N GLU A 272 2.45 13.71 1.75
CA GLU A 272 3.23 13.35 0.55
C GLU A 272 3.86 11.96 0.72
N ILE A 273 4.00 11.22 -0.38
CA ILE A 273 4.48 9.83 -0.35
C ILE A 273 5.61 9.64 -1.34
N SER A 274 6.69 8.98 -0.91
CA SER A 274 7.88 8.80 -1.73
C SER A 274 7.78 7.64 -2.71
N HIS A 275 8.28 7.89 -3.90
CA HIS A 275 8.35 6.92 -4.98
C HIS A 275 9.78 6.64 -5.40
N PRO A 276 10.13 5.36 -5.59
CA PRO A 276 11.44 5.01 -6.09
C PRO A 276 11.51 5.25 -7.60
N ASP A 277 12.71 5.49 -8.11
CA ASP A 277 12.93 5.41 -9.55
C ASP A 277 12.97 3.94 -10.02
N PHE A 278 13.21 3.70 -11.31
CA PHE A 278 13.28 2.35 -11.86
C PHE A 278 14.29 1.45 -11.12
N PHE A 279 15.43 2.01 -10.74
CA PHE A 279 16.48 1.28 -10.04
C PHE A 279 16.06 0.98 -8.59
N GLY A 280 15.54 1.98 -7.87
CA GLY A 280 14.99 1.82 -6.53
C GLY A 280 13.84 0.82 -6.49
N ALA A 281 12.94 0.81 -7.48
CA ALA A 281 11.85 -0.15 -7.60
C ALA A 281 12.38 -1.57 -7.78
N THR A 282 13.46 -1.73 -8.56
CA THR A 282 14.13 -3.03 -8.73
C THR A 282 14.75 -3.50 -7.43
N ILE A 283 15.38 -2.59 -6.67
CA ILE A 283 15.90 -2.89 -5.34
C ILE A 283 14.76 -3.33 -4.41
N ARG A 284 13.66 -2.57 -4.32
CA ARG A 284 12.50 -2.85 -3.45
C ARG A 284 11.93 -4.27 -3.63
N LYS A 285 11.96 -4.84 -4.84
CA LYS A 285 11.56 -6.25 -5.06
C LYS A 285 12.37 -7.27 -4.26
N VAL A 286 13.62 -6.97 -3.95
CA VAL A 286 14.52 -7.86 -3.19
C VAL A 286 14.46 -7.57 -1.70
N ILE A 287 14.33 -6.29 -1.34
CA ILE A 287 14.51 -5.81 0.04
C ILE A 287 13.20 -5.47 0.76
N GLY A 288 12.07 -5.43 0.06
CA GLY A 288 10.80 -4.95 0.58
C GLY A 288 10.53 -3.47 0.27
N SER A 289 9.26 -3.07 0.46
CA SER A 289 8.84 -1.68 0.28
C SER A 289 9.42 -0.78 1.38
N HIS A 290 10.05 0.32 0.99
CA HIS A 290 10.65 1.32 1.87
C HIS A 290 10.08 2.71 1.54
N THR A 291 8.76 2.80 1.54
CA THR A 291 8.03 4.04 1.27
C THR A 291 8.18 5.00 2.43
N LEU A 292 8.50 6.25 2.12
CA LEU A 292 8.52 7.35 3.07
C LEU A 292 7.21 8.11 2.99
N PHE A 293 6.64 8.40 4.15
CA PHE A 293 5.44 9.21 4.32
C PHE A 293 5.86 10.53 4.93
N LYS A 294 5.57 11.64 4.26
CA LYS A 294 5.88 12.98 4.75
C LYS A 294 4.58 13.70 5.10
N LEU A 295 4.52 14.22 6.31
CA LEU A 295 3.42 14.99 6.85
C LEU A 295 3.87 16.43 7.08
N THR A 296 3.15 17.38 6.49
CA THR A 296 3.35 18.81 6.71
C THR A 296 2.16 19.36 7.48
N ALA A 297 2.37 19.70 8.76
CA ALA A 297 1.34 20.28 9.61
C ALA A 297 1.00 21.70 9.13
N ASN A 298 -0.21 22.18 9.46
CA ASN A 298 -0.57 23.57 9.22
C ASN A 298 0.27 24.51 10.10
N LYS A 299 1.19 25.25 9.49
CA LYS A 299 2.11 26.17 10.17
C LYS A 299 1.41 27.34 10.87
N GLU A 300 0.20 27.70 10.46
CA GLU A 300 -0.60 28.72 11.15
C GLU A 300 -1.12 28.24 12.50
N GLN A 301 -1.19 26.92 12.71
CA GLN A 301 -1.72 26.32 13.93
C GLN A 301 -0.63 25.77 14.83
N VAL A 302 0.44 25.22 14.24
CA VAL A 302 1.51 24.56 14.96
C VAL A 302 2.85 25.08 14.45
N ASP A 303 3.50 25.89 15.27
CA ASP A 303 4.90 26.25 15.08
C ASP A 303 5.78 25.29 15.88
N ILE A 304 6.57 24.51 15.18
CA ILE A 304 7.51 23.55 15.77
C ILE A 304 8.52 24.20 16.71
N ASN A 305 8.91 25.47 16.48
CA ASN A 305 9.92 26.13 17.32
C ASN A 305 9.43 26.31 18.76
N ASN A 306 8.12 26.33 19.00
CA ASN A 306 7.54 26.39 20.34
C ASN A 306 7.70 25.07 21.12
N PHE A 307 7.96 23.96 20.42
CA PHE A 307 8.09 22.63 21.02
C PHE A 307 9.53 22.11 20.94
N LEU A 308 10.14 22.16 19.76
CA LEU A 308 11.47 21.61 19.47
C LEU A 308 12.41 22.68 18.86
N PRO A 309 12.86 23.67 19.65
CA PRO A 309 13.69 24.77 19.16
C PRO A 309 15.14 24.38 18.81
N GLN A 310 15.59 23.19 19.19
CA GLN A 310 16.97 22.74 19.02
C GLN A 310 17.10 21.70 17.89
N THR A 311 18.18 21.83 17.11
CA THR A 311 18.56 20.86 16.07
C THR A 311 19.44 19.73 16.64
N LEU A 312 19.19 18.50 16.23
CA LEU A 312 19.99 17.32 16.52
C LEU A 312 21.07 17.11 15.47
N ARG A 313 22.28 16.80 15.92
CA ARG A 313 23.40 16.46 15.04
C ARG A 313 23.49 14.95 14.81
N ALA A 314 23.57 14.54 13.55
CA ALA A 314 23.74 13.13 13.19
C ALA A 314 25.06 12.56 13.74
N PHE A 315 24.98 11.41 14.40
CA PHE A 315 26.10 10.70 15.01
C PHE A 315 26.92 11.57 15.99
N ALA A 316 26.23 12.29 16.88
CA ALA A 316 26.83 13.17 17.89
C ALA A 316 27.53 12.44 19.06
N MET A 317 27.66 11.11 19.00
CA MET A 317 28.32 10.31 20.03
C MET A 317 29.73 10.83 20.33
N LYS A 318 30.01 11.15 21.60
CA LYS A 318 31.33 11.64 22.03
C LYS A 318 32.44 10.60 21.79
N ASN A 319 32.15 9.30 21.95
CA ASN A 319 33.10 8.20 21.77
C ASN A 319 32.53 7.03 20.93
N PRO A 320 32.43 7.17 19.60
CA PRO A 320 31.93 6.10 18.75
C PRO A 320 32.96 4.98 18.61
N SER A 321 32.50 3.73 18.70
CA SER A 321 33.31 2.55 18.43
C SER A 321 33.89 2.57 17.01
N LEU A 322 35.02 1.88 16.78
CA LEU A 322 35.68 1.82 15.46
C LEU A 322 34.71 1.39 14.34
N MET A 323 33.88 0.38 14.62
CA MET A 323 32.85 -0.09 13.70
C MET A 323 31.81 1.00 13.38
N THR A 324 31.43 1.83 14.37
CA THR A 324 30.49 2.95 14.17
C THR A 324 31.11 4.04 13.31
N ARG A 325 32.41 4.32 13.50
CA ARG A 325 33.15 5.26 12.63
C ARG A 325 33.17 4.77 11.19
N ILE A 326 33.54 3.51 10.95
CA ILE A 326 33.57 2.91 9.60
C ILE A 326 32.18 2.96 8.95
N LYS A 327 31.13 2.56 9.67
CA LYS A 327 29.74 2.62 9.19
C LYS A 327 29.35 4.05 8.78
N LYS A 328 29.68 5.05 9.61
CA LYS A 328 29.42 6.47 9.31
C LYS A 328 30.15 6.92 8.04
N PHE A 329 31.43 6.60 7.90
CA PHE A 329 32.25 7.08 6.79
C PHE A 329 31.99 6.37 5.46
N ILE A 330 31.63 5.08 5.48
CA ILE A 330 31.47 4.29 4.25
C ILE A 330 30.00 4.14 3.88
N LEU A 331 29.16 3.67 4.81
CA LEU A 331 27.78 3.28 4.50
C LEU A 331 26.78 4.44 4.64
N PHE A 332 27.03 5.33 5.60
CA PHE A 332 26.14 6.45 5.91
C PHE A 332 26.82 7.78 5.65
N SER A 333 27.75 7.88 4.70
CA SER A 333 28.28 9.18 4.32
C SER A 333 27.20 10.01 3.62
N ARG A 334 27.30 11.34 3.69
CA ARG A 334 26.34 12.25 3.02
C ARG A 334 26.13 11.90 1.54
N PRO A 335 27.18 11.68 0.73
CA PRO A 335 27.00 11.32 -0.68
C PRO A 335 26.28 9.99 -0.88
N VAL A 336 26.64 8.96 -0.11
CA VAL A 336 26.02 7.63 -0.22
C VAL A 336 24.54 7.69 0.18
N VAL A 337 24.23 8.37 1.28
CA VAL A 337 22.83 8.59 1.71
C VAL A 337 22.04 9.36 0.65
N THR A 338 22.64 10.40 0.07
CA THR A 338 21.99 11.20 -0.98
C THR A 338 21.65 10.33 -2.20
N ILE A 339 22.59 9.50 -2.64
CA ILE A 339 22.39 8.59 -3.78
C ILE A 339 21.30 7.56 -3.47
N ILE A 340 21.39 6.87 -2.34
CA ILE A 340 20.39 5.87 -1.93
C ILE A 340 19.01 6.52 -1.87
N ARG A 341 18.90 7.70 -1.25
CA ARG A 341 17.63 8.43 -1.13
C ARG A 341 17.11 8.88 -2.50
N SER A 342 17.97 9.35 -3.40
CA SER A 342 17.56 9.77 -4.75
C SER A 342 16.94 8.64 -5.56
N HIS A 343 17.33 7.38 -5.31
CA HIS A 343 16.72 6.22 -5.94
C HIS A 343 15.50 5.69 -5.18
N LEU A 344 15.50 5.71 -3.85
CA LEU A 344 14.39 5.19 -3.04
C LEU A 344 13.20 6.16 -2.91
N ALA A 345 13.47 7.46 -2.98
CA ALA A 345 12.53 8.57 -2.82
C ALA A 345 12.81 9.65 -3.88
N SER A 346 12.87 9.21 -5.15
CA SER A 346 13.17 10.04 -6.32
C SER A 346 12.16 11.15 -6.56
N CYS A 347 10.90 10.89 -6.24
CA CYS A 347 9.80 11.85 -6.32
C CYS A 347 8.84 11.69 -5.15
N TRP A 348 8.03 12.72 -4.94
CA TRP A 348 7.03 12.81 -3.89
C TRP A 348 5.68 13.08 -4.56
N ASP A 349 4.72 12.20 -4.30
CA ASP A 349 3.33 12.41 -4.74
C ASP A 349 2.59 13.13 -3.62
N ASP A 350 1.95 14.24 -3.96
CA ASP A 350 1.10 15.00 -3.04
C ASP A 350 -0.31 14.44 -3.05
N HIS A 351 -0.78 14.00 -1.87
CA HIS A 351 -2.11 13.47 -1.67
C HIS A 351 -3.08 14.52 -1.10
N GLY A 352 -2.62 15.75 -0.93
CA GLY A 352 -3.42 16.84 -0.40
C GLY A 352 -3.57 16.78 1.12
N TYR A 353 -4.64 17.40 1.60
CA TYR A 353 -4.87 17.67 3.01
C TYR A 353 -5.81 16.64 3.64
N PHE A 354 -5.42 16.11 4.80
CA PHE A 354 -6.20 15.15 5.57
C PHE A 354 -6.42 15.63 7.00
N SER A 355 -7.56 15.27 7.58
CA SER A 355 -7.76 15.40 9.02
C SER A 355 -6.96 14.32 9.79
N PRO A 356 -6.68 14.52 11.09
CA PRO A 356 -5.84 13.60 11.87
C PRO A 356 -6.39 12.18 11.99
N GLY A 357 -7.72 12.03 12.06
CA GLY A 357 -8.37 10.73 12.20
C GLY A 357 -8.12 9.76 11.03
N PRO A 358 -8.42 10.17 9.78
CA PRO A 358 -8.03 9.45 8.58
C PRO A 358 -6.54 9.11 8.53
N LEU A 359 -5.65 10.07 8.83
CA LEU A 359 -4.20 9.83 8.86
C LEU A 359 -3.80 8.76 9.89
N ALA A 360 -4.37 8.81 11.10
CA ALA A 360 -4.12 7.79 12.11
C ALA A 360 -4.62 6.40 11.65
N SER A 361 -5.74 6.35 10.93
CA SER A 361 -6.30 5.10 10.39
C SER A 361 -5.49 4.52 9.22
N MET A 362 -4.68 5.34 8.53
CA MET A 362 -3.78 4.89 7.46
C MET A 362 -2.61 4.07 8.01
N MET A 363 -2.18 4.30 9.25
CA MET A 363 -1.08 3.56 9.86
C MET A 363 -1.46 2.09 10.10
N SER A 364 -0.51 1.19 9.80
CA SER A 364 -0.63 -0.22 10.18
C SER A 364 -0.64 -0.39 11.70
N MET A 365 -1.49 -1.28 12.19
CA MET A 365 -1.56 -1.56 13.62
C MET A 365 -0.44 -2.46 14.07
N HIS A 366 0.12 -2.12 15.21
CA HIS A 366 1.10 -2.91 15.89
C HIS A 366 0.42 -3.89 16.86
N THR A 367 0.77 -5.16 16.75
CA THR A 367 0.53 -6.18 17.79
C THR A 367 1.82 -6.90 18.13
N THR A 368 1.80 -7.64 19.23
CA THR A 368 2.93 -8.49 19.62
C THR A 368 3.22 -9.57 18.57
N ALA A 369 2.19 -10.05 17.86
CA ALA A 369 2.32 -11.05 16.80
C ALA A 369 2.84 -10.43 15.49
N GLU A 370 2.35 -9.25 15.13
CA GLU A 370 2.70 -8.52 13.90
C GLU A 370 3.18 -7.10 14.26
N PRO A 371 4.49 -6.91 14.48
CA PRO A 371 5.03 -5.61 14.83
C PRO A 371 5.08 -4.70 13.60
N HIS A 372 4.46 -3.53 13.69
CA HIS A 372 4.49 -2.48 12.65
C HIS A 372 5.10 -1.16 13.16
N PRO A 373 6.39 -1.13 13.57
CA PRO A 373 7.03 0.12 13.95
C PRO A 373 7.34 0.99 12.72
N TYR A 374 7.29 2.29 12.93
CA TYR A 374 7.66 3.32 11.97
C TYR A 374 8.86 4.08 12.52
N ASN A 375 9.92 4.21 11.73
CA ASN A 375 11.00 5.11 12.09
C ASN A 375 10.61 6.51 11.64
N ILE A 376 10.61 7.45 12.57
CA ILE A 376 10.16 8.82 12.33
C ILE A 376 11.28 9.83 12.54
N VAL A 377 11.24 10.91 11.77
CA VAL A 377 12.06 12.09 11.95
C VAL A 377 11.16 13.32 11.87
N ILE A 378 11.36 14.27 12.79
CA ILE A 378 10.70 15.57 12.79
C ILE A 378 11.76 16.60 12.43
N THR A 379 11.48 17.43 11.44
CA THR A 379 12.30 18.57 10.98
C THR A 379 11.53 19.88 11.22
N GLY A 380 12.14 21.04 11.00
CA GLY A 380 11.44 22.32 11.11
C GLY A 380 10.24 22.49 10.16
N ASP A 381 10.19 21.72 9.08
CA ASP A 381 9.15 21.85 8.06
C ASP A 381 8.16 20.69 8.04
N PHE A 382 8.59 19.48 8.38
CA PHE A 382 7.77 18.28 8.22
C PHE A 382 8.15 17.14 9.18
N LEU A 383 7.20 16.23 9.38
CA LEU A 383 7.41 14.90 9.96
C LEU A 383 7.54 13.89 8.82
N ILE A 384 8.54 13.04 8.86
CA ILE A 384 8.74 11.97 7.89
C ILE A 384 8.82 10.62 8.59
N GLY A 385 8.02 9.65 8.14
CA GLY A 385 7.97 8.31 8.67
C GLY A 385 8.31 7.27 7.61
N MET A 386 8.92 6.17 8.01
CA MET A 386 9.11 5.00 7.15
C MET A 386 8.63 3.77 7.90
N HIS A 387 7.73 2.99 7.29
CA HIS A 387 7.31 1.71 7.85
C HIS A 387 8.50 0.75 7.84
N ASN A 388 8.79 0.14 8.99
CA ASN A 388 9.80 -0.88 9.11
C ASN A 388 9.13 -2.24 8.94
N SER A 389 9.22 -2.81 7.74
CA SER A 389 8.72 -4.16 7.49
C SER A 389 9.74 -5.17 8.03
N PRO A 390 9.36 -6.13 8.91
CA PRO A 390 10.27 -7.12 9.47
C PRO A 390 10.63 -8.19 8.42
N GLY A 391 11.39 -7.80 7.41
CA GLY A 391 11.88 -8.67 6.35
C GLY A 391 13.32 -9.12 6.61
N LEU A 392 14.21 -8.84 5.66
CA LEU A 392 15.62 -9.16 5.75
C LEU A 392 16.31 -8.24 6.77
N LYS A 393 16.31 -8.65 8.04
CA LYS A 393 16.81 -7.89 9.22
C LYS A 393 18.07 -7.05 9.01
N ALA A 394 19.02 -7.51 8.19
CA ALA A 394 20.26 -6.77 7.93
C ALA A 394 20.08 -5.57 7.00
N VAL A 395 19.17 -5.68 6.01
CA VAL A 395 18.88 -4.62 5.03
C VAL A 395 17.94 -3.60 5.63
N ASP A 396 16.89 -4.07 6.31
CA ASP A 396 15.94 -3.21 7.02
C ASP A 396 16.71 -2.35 8.03
N TRP A 397 17.69 -2.92 8.74
CA TRP A 397 18.55 -2.17 9.67
C TRP A 397 19.38 -1.05 9.00
N ILE A 398 19.86 -1.25 7.77
CA ILE A 398 20.63 -0.22 7.05
C ILE A 398 19.66 0.85 6.55
N LEU A 399 18.58 0.45 5.89
CA LEU A 399 17.69 1.38 5.18
C LEU A 399 16.71 2.12 6.09
N SER A 400 16.47 1.60 7.28
CA SER A 400 15.65 2.24 8.31
C SER A 400 16.40 3.23 9.18
N LYS A 401 17.68 3.52 8.92
CA LYS A 401 18.37 4.56 9.69
C LYS A 401 17.72 5.92 9.47
N HIS A 402 17.46 6.62 10.58
CA HIS A 402 16.90 7.97 10.58
C HIS A 402 17.67 8.95 9.69
N VAL A 403 18.97 8.74 9.46
CA VAL A 403 19.75 9.57 8.54
C VAL A 403 19.37 9.38 7.07
N LEU A 404 18.97 8.17 6.65
CA LEU A 404 18.43 7.92 5.31
C LEU A 404 17.01 8.48 5.18
N ILE A 405 16.22 8.37 6.25
CA ILE A 405 14.84 8.89 6.32
C ILE A 405 14.82 10.42 6.30
N SER A 406 15.75 11.09 6.98
CA SER A 406 15.93 12.54 6.89
C SER A 406 16.66 12.97 5.62
N GLY A 407 17.46 12.11 5.01
CA GLY A 407 18.32 12.51 3.90
C GLY A 407 19.42 13.47 4.31
N TYR A 408 19.91 13.38 5.56
CA TYR A 408 20.87 14.32 6.14
C TYR A 408 20.38 15.77 6.25
N ASP A 409 19.07 15.97 6.41
CA ASP A 409 18.52 17.28 6.73
C ASP A 409 19.29 17.93 7.90
N ASP A 410 19.67 19.19 7.72
CA ASP A 410 20.44 19.94 8.73
C ASP A 410 19.53 20.43 9.87
N ASP A 411 18.21 20.39 9.69
CA ASP A 411 17.20 20.88 10.61
C ASP A 411 16.39 19.77 11.30
N VAL A 412 17.01 18.61 11.54
CA VAL A 412 16.38 17.53 12.32
C VAL A 412 16.18 17.97 13.76
N ARG A 413 14.94 17.94 14.25
CA ARG A 413 14.54 18.35 15.60
C ARG A 413 14.29 17.18 16.54
N PHE A 414 13.83 16.06 16.00
CA PHE A 414 13.60 14.82 16.74
C PHE A 414 13.72 13.60 15.82
N ALA A 415 14.13 12.44 16.35
CA ALA A 415 14.09 11.19 15.63
C ALA A 415 13.85 10.01 16.57
N GLY A 416 13.01 9.07 16.17
CA GLY A 416 12.57 7.99 17.05
C GLY A 416 11.78 6.91 16.34
N GLU A 417 11.08 6.09 17.11
CA GLU A 417 10.17 5.07 16.59
C GLU A 417 8.75 5.38 17.03
N ALA A 418 7.76 5.04 16.20
CA ALA A 418 6.35 5.20 16.51
C ALA A 418 5.55 3.98 16.05
N TRP A 419 4.48 3.64 16.76
CA TRP A 419 3.59 2.55 16.37
C TRP A 419 2.16 2.80 16.86
N MET A 420 1.18 2.30 16.11
CA MET A 420 -0.24 2.51 16.42
C MET A 420 -0.82 1.27 17.11
N VAL A 421 -1.55 1.44 18.21
CA VAL A 421 -2.25 0.35 18.93
C VAL A 421 -3.74 0.66 19.03
N HIS A 422 -4.57 -0.38 18.94
CA HIS A 422 -6.01 -0.26 19.15
C HIS A 422 -6.32 -0.60 20.60
N GLN A 423 -7.02 0.29 21.29
CA GLN A 423 -7.54 0.05 22.62
C GLN A 423 -9.06 0.24 22.63
N GLU A 424 -9.73 -0.14 23.71
CA GLU A 424 -11.18 0.00 23.86
C GLU A 424 -11.65 1.45 23.66
N GLU A 425 -10.81 2.42 24.03
CA GLU A 425 -11.10 3.86 23.93
C GLU A 425 -10.69 4.50 22.60
N GLY A 426 -10.18 3.74 21.63
CA GLY A 426 -9.79 4.23 20.30
C GLY A 426 -8.34 3.91 19.90
N LEU A 427 -7.81 4.73 18.98
CA LEU A 427 -6.44 4.60 18.47
C LEU A 427 -5.46 5.37 19.35
N ILE A 428 -4.34 4.72 19.71
CA ILE A 428 -3.25 5.32 20.48
C ILE A 428 -1.94 5.21 19.69
N LEU A 429 -1.28 6.35 19.50
CA LEU A 429 0.06 6.44 18.92
C LEU A 429 1.10 6.35 20.03
N HIS A 430 1.92 5.31 20.00
CA HIS A 430 3.07 5.18 20.86
C HIS A 430 4.29 5.84 20.19
N LEU A 431 5.07 6.59 20.95
CA LEU A 431 6.26 7.31 20.47
C LEU A 431 7.45 7.04 21.39
N SER A 432 8.61 6.75 20.83
CA SER A 432 9.86 6.54 21.57
C SER A 432 11.01 7.38 21.04
N ASN A 433 12.00 7.65 21.89
CA ASN A 433 13.27 8.29 21.50
C ASN A 433 14.33 7.29 21.00
N ASN A 434 13.90 6.14 20.48
CA ASN A 434 14.82 5.13 19.96
C ASN A 434 15.44 5.58 18.62
N SER A 435 16.54 6.33 18.69
CA SER A 435 17.36 6.65 17.53
C SER A 435 18.84 6.55 17.86
N GLY A 436 19.49 5.48 17.38
CA GLY A 436 20.95 5.36 17.47
C GLY A 436 21.72 6.42 16.67
N THR A 437 21.05 7.16 15.77
CA THR A 437 21.68 8.15 14.89
C THR A 437 21.67 9.55 15.49
N TYR A 438 20.51 10.01 15.96
CA TYR A 438 20.35 11.38 16.48
C TYR A 438 20.27 11.45 18.01
N GLN A 439 19.92 10.34 18.68
CA GLN A 439 19.93 10.17 20.14
C GLN A 439 19.22 11.30 20.92
N PRO A 440 17.93 11.58 20.66
CA PRO A 440 17.20 12.56 21.45
C PRO A 440 17.07 12.13 22.91
N ASN A 441 17.08 13.10 23.82
CA ASN A 441 16.87 12.87 25.25
C ASN A 441 15.37 12.80 25.61
N ASP A 442 15.06 12.56 26.88
CA ASP A 442 13.67 12.41 27.34
C ASP A 442 12.88 13.73 27.30
N GLU A 443 13.52 14.88 27.54
CA GLU A 443 12.90 16.20 27.37
C GLU A 443 12.46 16.43 25.91
N GLN A 444 13.31 16.05 24.95
CA GLN A 444 12.99 16.10 23.53
C GLN A 444 11.89 15.13 23.15
N LEU A 445 11.78 13.97 23.81
CA LEU A 445 10.66 13.03 23.63
C LEU A 445 9.34 13.64 24.10
N GLU A 446 9.32 14.24 25.29
CA GLU A 446 8.14 14.93 25.81
C GLU A 446 7.67 16.06 24.89
N ASN A 447 8.62 16.87 24.42
CA ASN A 447 8.34 17.96 23.51
C ASN A 447 7.90 17.48 22.12
N ALA A 448 8.48 16.39 21.61
CA ALA A 448 8.01 15.75 20.39
C ALA A 448 6.58 15.21 20.54
N GLY A 449 6.25 14.61 21.69
CA GLY A 449 4.89 14.19 22.02
C GLY A 449 3.91 15.36 21.95
N LYS A 450 4.21 16.47 22.60
CA LYS A 450 3.39 17.69 22.57
C LYS A 450 3.22 18.24 21.16
N TYR A 451 4.29 18.29 20.37
CA TYR A 451 4.24 18.71 18.97
C TYR A 451 3.32 17.81 18.14
N VAL A 452 3.46 16.48 18.24
CA VAL A 452 2.62 15.55 17.48
C VAL A 452 1.15 15.65 17.92
N SER A 453 0.87 15.82 19.22
CA SER A 453 -0.49 16.07 19.70
C SER A 453 -1.09 17.37 19.15
N ALA A 454 -0.27 18.41 18.99
CA ALA A 454 -0.71 19.67 18.39
C ALA A 454 -0.91 19.55 16.88
N ALA A 455 -0.02 18.84 16.19
CA ALA A 455 -0.07 18.61 14.74
C ALA A 455 -1.20 17.67 14.33
N LEU A 456 -1.54 16.70 15.19
CA LEU A 456 -2.57 15.69 14.97
C LEU A 456 -3.58 15.68 16.14
N PRO A 457 -4.38 16.75 16.31
CA PRO A 457 -5.27 16.86 17.45
C PRO A 457 -6.33 15.74 17.45
N GLY A 458 -6.66 15.27 18.65
CA GLY A 458 -7.58 14.15 18.87
C GLY A 458 -6.91 12.77 18.85
N LEU A 459 -5.65 12.66 18.44
CA LEU A 459 -4.87 11.42 18.57
C LEU A 459 -4.24 11.34 19.97
N LYS A 460 -4.55 10.26 20.71
CA LYS A 460 -3.89 9.98 21.99
C LYS A 460 -2.45 9.55 21.75
N ILE A 461 -1.52 10.07 22.55
CA ILE A 461 -0.09 9.78 22.43
C ILE A 461 0.45 9.23 23.74
N GLU A 462 1.17 8.10 23.67
CA GLU A 462 1.90 7.50 24.79
C GLU A 462 3.41 7.55 24.53
N LEU A 463 4.19 7.96 25.53
CA LEU A 463 5.64 8.14 25.40
C LEU A 463 6.41 7.00 26.04
N HIS A 464 7.45 6.53 25.36
CA HIS A 464 8.29 5.39 25.76
C HIS A 464 9.75 5.82 25.77
N SER A 465 10.31 6.08 26.96
CA SER A 465 11.73 6.38 27.11
C SER A 465 12.57 5.12 26.94
N ASN A 466 13.76 5.23 26.35
CA ASN A 466 14.72 4.12 26.25
C ASN A 466 15.13 3.52 27.62
N THR A 467 14.84 4.22 28.72
CA THR A 467 15.16 3.84 30.10
C THR A 467 14.16 2.84 30.68
N THR A 468 12.97 2.69 30.08
CA THR A 468 11.91 1.79 30.53
C THR A 468 11.87 0.55 29.64
N THR A 469 12.60 -0.49 30.04
CA THR A 469 12.44 -1.90 29.67
C THR A 469 12.21 -2.19 28.18
N THR A 470 13.27 -2.64 27.52
CA THR A 470 13.23 -3.44 26.28
C THR A 470 12.15 -4.53 26.36
N VAL A 471 10.97 -4.27 25.80
CA VAL A 471 10.20 -5.34 25.17
C VAL A 471 10.88 -5.57 23.82
N SER A 472 12.03 -6.26 23.85
CA SER A 472 12.53 -6.87 22.64
C SER A 472 11.52 -7.95 22.26
N VAL A 473 10.60 -7.63 21.36
CA VAL A 473 9.73 -8.63 20.72
C VAL A 473 10.64 -9.49 19.85
N THR A 474 11.26 -10.50 20.45
CA THR A 474 11.88 -11.60 19.72
C THR A 474 10.78 -12.55 19.28
N SER A 475 10.02 -12.17 18.26
CA SER A 475 9.29 -13.16 17.49
C SER A 475 10.32 -13.99 16.72
N LYS A 476 10.38 -15.29 16.98
CA LYS A 476 11.08 -16.25 16.12
C LYS A 476 10.13 -16.58 14.97
N PRO A 477 10.33 -16.10 13.74
CA PRO A 477 9.52 -16.57 12.62
C PRO A 477 9.90 -18.01 12.29
N VAL A 478 8.89 -18.76 11.87
CA VAL A 478 9.02 -20.10 11.29
C VAL A 478 10.02 -20.04 10.14
N ARG A 479 10.95 -20.99 10.14
CA ARG A 479 12.20 -21.00 9.39
C ARG A 479 11.95 -21.31 7.91
N GLU A 480 11.56 -20.33 7.10
CA GLU A 480 11.76 -20.45 5.64
C GLU A 480 13.27 -20.36 5.36
N ARG A 481 13.85 -21.46 4.85
CA ARG A 481 15.27 -21.51 4.41
C ARG A 481 15.42 -20.72 3.11
N VAL A 482 15.34 -19.40 3.18
CA VAL A 482 15.95 -18.54 2.17
C VAL A 482 17.45 -18.53 2.46
N ASN A 483 18.28 -18.73 1.44
CA ASN A 483 19.75 -18.78 1.56
C ASN A 483 20.30 -17.40 1.95
N TYR A 484 20.20 -17.08 3.25
CA TYR A 484 20.60 -15.81 3.86
C TYR A 484 22.04 -15.40 3.52
N PHE A 485 22.91 -16.39 3.29
CA PHE A 485 24.30 -16.18 2.92
C PHE A 485 24.44 -15.57 1.50
N ALA A 486 23.71 -16.10 0.52
CA ALA A 486 23.77 -15.63 -0.86
C ALA A 486 23.17 -14.22 -1.02
N ILE A 487 22.05 -13.94 -0.34
CA ILE A 487 21.40 -12.62 -0.38
C ILE A 487 22.25 -11.56 0.31
N LYS A 488 22.86 -11.87 1.47
CA LYS A 488 23.78 -10.96 2.16
C LYS A 488 24.98 -10.60 1.29
N HIS A 489 25.56 -11.57 0.57
CA HIS A 489 26.65 -11.32 -0.35
C HIS A 489 26.21 -10.53 -1.58
N LEU A 490 25.04 -10.82 -2.15
CA LEU A 490 24.50 -10.07 -3.28
C LEU A 490 24.26 -8.60 -2.92
N LEU A 491 23.74 -8.31 -1.73
CA LEU A 491 23.54 -6.93 -1.25
C LEU A 491 24.84 -6.22 -0.93
N ILE A 492 25.82 -6.91 -0.33
CA ILE A 492 27.18 -6.35 -0.18
C ILE A 492 27.78 -6.05 -1.55
N ILE A 493 27.56 -6.90 -2.56
CA ILE A 493 27.99 -6.67 -3.93
C ILE A 493 27.25 -5.50 -4.56
N ILE A 494 25.92 -5.37 -4.41
CA ILE A 494 25.15 -4.23 -4.94
C ILE A 494 25.60 -2.93 -4.28
N LEU A 495 25.80 -2.93 -2.96
CA LEU A 495 26.28 -1.78 -2.21
C LEU A 495 27.73 -1.43 -2.59
N ALA A 496 28.58 -2.44 -2.78
CA ALA A 496 29.94 -2.27 -3.29
C ALA A 496 29.97 -1.80 -4.75
N CYS A 497 29.01 -2.21 -5.58
CA CYS A 497 28.84 -1.73 -6.95
C CYS A 497 28.36 -0.28 -6.95
N MET A 498 27.43 0.10 -6.07
CA MET A 498 26.99 1.48 -5.90
C MET A 498 28.13 2.39 -5.43
N ILE A 499 28.90 1.93 -4.44
CA ILE A 499 30.08 2.64 -3.93
C ILE A 499 31.17 2.70 -5.02
N GLY A 500 31.41 1.61 -5.74
CA GLY A 500 32.36 1.54 -6.84
C GLY A 500 31.97 2.46 -8.00
N LEU A 501 30.69 2.51 -8.37
CA LEU A 501 30.14 3.41 -9.38
C LEU A 501 30.29 4.86 -8.95
N TYR A 502 30.05 5.18 -7.67
CA TYR A 502 30.31 6.51 -7.12
C TYR A 502 31.78 6.93 -7.25
N PHE A 503 32.72 6.07 -6.85
CA PHE A 503 34.15 6.36 -7.02
C PHE A 503 34.56 6.42 -8.49
N PHE A 504 33.93 5.65 -9.38
CA PHE A 504 34.21 5.69 -10.81
C PHE A 504 33.71 6.98 -11.48
N VAL A 505 32.51 7.43 -11.13
CA VAL A 505 31.87 8.63 -11.70
C VAL A 505 32.45 9.91 -11.11
N PHE A 506 32.67 9.96 -9.79
CA PHE A 506 33.07 11.19 -9.10
C PHE A 506 34.54 11.21 -8.67
N GLY A 507 35.23 10.06 -8.63
CA GLY A 507 36.64 9.98 -8.25
C GLY A 507 37.60 10.58 -9.27
N LYS A 508 37.16 10.83 -10.51
CA LYS A 508 37.98 11.49 -11.55
C LYS A 508 37.94 13.03 -11.50
N SER A 509 37.11 13.65 -10.66
CA SER A 509 36.94 15.11 -10.63
C SER A 509 37.99 15.88 -9.82
N LYS A 510 39.00 15.23 -9.23
CA LYS A 510 40.04 15.92 -8.41
C LYS A 510 41.42 15.97 -9.09
N GLY A 511 41.42 16.35 -10.37
CA GLY A 511 42.65 16.53 -11.13
C GLY A 511 42.55 17.66 -12.17
N ALA A 512 41.93 18.80 -11.80
CA ALA A 512 42.05 20.07 -12.52
C ALA A 512 41.40 21.21 -11.71
N LEU A 513 42.10 21.67 -10.66
CA LEU A 513 42.23 23.06 -10.15
C LEU A 513 42.88 23.02 -8.77
#